data_AF-A0A7J8BW91-F1
#
_entry.id   AF-A0A7J8BW91-F1
#
_cell.length_a   1.000
_cell.length_b   1.000
_cell.length_c   1.000
_cell.angle_alpha   90.00
_cell.angle_beta   90.00
_cell.angle_gamma   90.00
#
_symmetry.space_group_name_H-M   'P 1'
#
loop_
_entity.id
_entity.type
_entity.pdbx_description
1 polymer ?
#
loop_
_entity_poly.entity_id
_entity_poly.type
_entity_poly.pdbx_seq_one_letter_code
_entity_poly.pdbx_strand_id
1 'polypeptide(L)'
;MIKGSRFKAFSSREDAEKFARGVYYFSSPNRTSRLSPMKIVSLSSNGGLKDGLCLSESETVNKERANSYKNPRTQDLTFNLRKAVELGDEDTFSKLIWSNPRYLIGSGDNPTIVQGCRYNVMHVAAREDRASICQMTLETLENPEFMLLMYPDDAPDMLQKRICYILDLYLNTPDKGVSAPPSLSSETSQPGSLRKGPTSHRA
;
A
#
# COMPACT_ATOMS: atom_id res chain seq x y z
N MET A 1 27.05 -8.49 -20.90
CA MET A 1 27.24 -8.18 -19.46
C MET A 1 26.62 -6.83 -19.17
N ILE A 2 25.59 -6.77 -18.32
CA ILE A 2 24.92 -5.52 -17.93
C ILE A 2 25.75 -4.73 -16.91
N LYS A 3 26.32 -3.58 -17.34
CA LYS A 3 27.01 -2.64 -16.43
C LYS A 3 25.96 -1.81 -15.68
N GLY A 4 26.06 -1.78 -14.35
CA GLY A 4 25.11 -1.08 -13.47
C GLY A 4 24.45 -1.97 -12.41
N SER A 5 24.61 -3.29 -12.50
CA SER A 5 24.16 -4.22 -11.45
C SER A 5 24.91 -3.97 -10.14
N ARG A 6 24.20 -3.55 -9.08
CA ARG A 6 24.75 -3.43 -7.70
C ARG A 6 24.85 -4.78 -6.99
N PHE A 7 24.53 -5.88 -7.68
CA PHE A 7 24.70 -7.23 -7.17
C PHE A 7 26.18 -7.62 -7.21
N LYS A 8 26.69 -8.07 -6.05
CA LYS A 8 28.03 -8.64 -5.93
C LYS A 8 28.04 -9.98 -6.67
N ALA A 9 28.59 -10.00 -7.88
CA ALA A 9 28.85 -11.26 -8.59
C ALA A 9 30.09 -11.92 -7.99
N PHE A 10 29.97 -13.19 -7.63
CA PHE A 10 31.09 -14.01 -7.14
C PHE A 10 31.54 -14.94 -8.26
N SER A 11 32.85 -15.08 -8.45
CA SER A 11 33.42 -15.94 -9.51
C SER A 11 33.34 -17.43 -9.18
N SER A 12 33.11 -17.78 -7.91
CA SER A 12 32.86 -19.16 -7.47
C SER A 12 31.89 -19.18 -6.28
N ARG A 13 31.30 -20.36 -6.02
CA ARG A 13 30.39 -20.58 -4.89
C ARG A 13 31.10 -20.34 -3.56
N GLU A 14 32.34 -20.76 -3.44
CA GLU A 14 33.15 -20.70 -2.22
C GLU A 14 33.43 -19.24 -1.81
N ASP A 15 33.57 -18.35 -2.79
CA ASP A 15 33.76 -16.91 -2.56
C ASP A 15 32.48 -16.24 -2.04
N ALA A 16 31.32 -16.60 -2.62
CA ALA A 16 30.01 -16.19 -2.12
C ALA A 16 29.77 -16.65 -0.67
N GLU A 17 30.11 -17.91 -0.36
CA GLU A 17 29.94 -18.45 0.98
C GLU A 17 30.91 -17.82 2.01
N LYS A 18 32.14 -17.46 1.61
CA LYS A 18 33.08 -16.72 2.49
C LYS A 18 32.55 -15.33 2.84
N PHE A 19 31.99 -14.61 1.86
CA PHE A 19 31.33 -13.32 2.09
C PHE A 19 30.12 -13.47 3.02
N ALA A 20 29.26 -14.46 2.79
CA ALA A 20 28.08 -14.72 3.61
C ALA A 20 28.43 -15.09 5.07
N ARG A 21 29.53 -15.82 5.29
CA ARG A 21 30.03 -16.17 6.62
C ARG A 21 30.78 -15.04 7.34
N GLY A 22 30.95 -13.87 6.71
CA GLY A 22 31.60 -12.70 7.33
C GLY A 22 33.08 -12.86 7.64
N VAL A 23 33.73 -13.93 7.15
CA VAL A 23 35.13 -14.28 7.48
C VAL A 23 36.09 -13.51 6.57
N TYR A 24 36.08 -12.18 6.69
CA TYR A 24 37.08 -11.30 6.09
C TYR A 24 37.68 -10.40 7.18
N TYR A 25 38.89 -10.74 7.60
CA TYR A 25 39.73 -9.80 8.34
C TYR A 25 40.09 -8.65 7.40
N PHE A 26 39.46 -7.50 7.59
CA PHE A 26 39.76 -6.28 6.84
C PHE A 26 41.13 -5.72 7.27
N SER A 27 42.21 -6.24 6.66
CA SER A 27 43.44 -5.47 6.53
C SER A 27 43.17 -4.31 5.58
N SER A 28 42.87 -3.14 6.15
CA SER A 28 42.61 -1.90 5.40
C SER A 28 43.91 -1.12 5.19
N PRO A 29 44.34 -0.88 3.95
CA PRO A 29 45.40 0.07 3.65
C PRO A 29 44.83 1.37 3.06
N ASN A 30 45.13 2.47 3.74
CA ASN A 30 45.21 3.85 3.25
C ASN A 30 43.91 4.60 2.88
N ARG A 31 43.55 5.52 3.78
CA ARG A 31 42.85 6.77 3.48
C ARG A 31 43.74 7.67 2.62
N THR A 32 43.15 8.39 1.66
CA THR A 32 43.53 9.78 1.36
C THR A 32 42.40 10.52 0.62
N SER A 33 42.04 11.70 1.14
CA SER A 33 41.79 12.98 0.42
C SER A 33 41.34 12.95 -1.05
N ARG A 34 40.41 13.76 -1.57
CA ARG A 34 39.65 14.96 -1.18
C ARG A 34 39.01 15.47 -2.50
N LEU A 35 37.99 16.33 -2.43
CA LEU A 35 37.54 17.26 -3.48
C LEU A 35 36.80 16.71 -4.73
N SER A 36 35.77 17.48 -5.13
CA SER A 36 35.15 17.56 -6.46
C SER A 36 35.92 18.57 -7.35
N PRO A 37 35.52 18.95 -8.58
CA PRO A 37 34.44 18.48 -9.48
C PRO A 37 34.94 18.20 -10.94
N MET A 38 34.03 17.90 -11.89
CA MET A 38 33.84 18.65 -13.17
C MET A 38 33.10 17.85 -14.28
N LYS A 39 32.51 18.61 -15.22
CA LYS A 39 31.74 18.18 -16.41
C LYS A 39 32.68 17.65 -17.51
N ILE A 40 32.11 16.89 -18.46
CA ILE A 40 32.38 17.03 -19.91
C ILE A 40 31.12 16.63 -20.70
N VAL A 41 30.95 17.23 -21.88
CA VAL A 41 29.80 17.12 -22.80
C VAL A 41 30.16 16.27 -24.02
N SER A 42 29.17 15.61 -24.65
CA SER A 42 29.00 15.33 -26.10
C SER A 42 27.94 14.22 -26.27
N LEU A 43 26.82 14.38 -27.00
CA LEU A 43 26.59 14.67 -28.43
C LEU A 43 26.52 13.41 -29.32
N SER A 44 25.33 13.21 -29.90
CA SER A 44 24.98 12.55 -31.18
C SER A 44 25.35 11.10 -31.48
N SER A 45 24.33 10.29 -31.80
CA SER A 45 24.17 9.77 -33.17
C SER A 45 22.71 9.34 -33.45
N ASN A 46 22.27 9.46 -34.71
CA ASN A 46 20.94 9.09 -35.21
C ASN A 46 21.02 7.86 -36.15
N GLY A 47 19.90 7.12 -36.27
CA GLY A 47 19.67 6.07 -37.28
C GLY A 47 19.32 4.71 -36.63
N GLY A 48 18.29 3.95 -37.03
CA GLY A 48 17.24 4.17 -38.03
C GLY A 48 17.21 3.11 -39.15
N LEU A 49 16.36 2.08 -39.04
CA LEU A 49 15.75 1.25 -40.12
C LEU A 49 14.77 0.23 -39.45
N LYS A 50 13.43 0.25 -39.65
CA LYS A 50 12.57 -0.52 -40.62
C LYS A 50 12.99 -1.99 -40.88
N ASP A 51 12.13 -3.02 -40.99
CA ASP A 51 10.65 -3.25 -41.01
C ASP A 51 10.37 -4.71 -40.50
N GLY A 52 9.16 -5.29 -40.33
CA GLY A 52 7.75 -4.85 -40.44
C GLY A 52 6.75 -6.05 -40.53
N LEU A 53 5.50 -5.90 -40.05
CA LEU A 53 4.32 -6.84 -40.09
C LEU A 53 4.44 -8.18 -39.29
N CYS A 54 3.63 -8.56 -38.29
CA CYS A 54 2.18 -8.51 -37.99
C CYS A 54 1.38 -9.75 -38.46
N LEU A 55 0.86 -10.53 -37.49
CA LEU A 55 -0.37 -11.34 -37.65
C LEU A 55 -1.00 -11.72 -36.29
N SER A 56 -2.03 -10.95 -35.91
CA SER A 56 -3.20 -11.30 -35.07
C SER A 56 -3.07 -12.35 -33.95
N GLU A 57 -3.14 -11.88 -32.70
CA GLU A 57 -4.02 -12.51 -31.69
C GLU A 57 -4.85 -11.42 -30.99
N SER A 58 -6.08 -11.75 -30.60
CA SER A 58 -7.10 -10.79 -30.17
C SER A 58 -6.95 -10.37 -28.71
N GLU A 59 -5.89 -9.61 -28.41
CA GLU A 59 -5.84 -8.88 -27.14
C GLU A 59 -6.84 -7.71 -27.19
N THR A 60 -7.85 -7.75 -26.32
CA THR A 60 -8.60 -6.55 -25.94
C THR A 60 -7.66 -5.65 -25.16
N VAL A 61 -6.82 -4.89 -25.89
CA VAL A 61 -5.92 -3.89 -25.33
C VAL A 61 -6.77 -2.97 -24.47
N ASN A 62 -6.56 -3.05 -23.15
CA ASN A 62 -7.20 -2.15 -22.19
C ASN A 62 -6.84 -0.72 -22.60
N LYS A 63 -7.80 -0.06 -23.22
CA LYS A 63 -7.69 1.31 -23.72
C LYS A 63 -7.85 2.33 -22.60
N GLU A 64 -7.61 1.90 -21.36
CA GLU A 64 -7.53 2.75 -20.19
C GLU A 64 -6.28 3.63 -20.34
N ARG A 65 -6.50 4.77 -21.01
CA ARG A 65 -5.53 5.85 -21.08
C ARG A 65 -5.24 6.27 -19.64
N ALA A 66 -4.00 6.03 -19.19
CA ALA A 66 -3.60 6.39 -17.85
C ALA A 66 -3.98 7.85 -17.54
N ASN A 67 -4.73 8.04 -16.46
CA ASN A 67 -5.14 9.36 -16.00
C ASN A 67 -3.93 10.28 -15.76
N SER A 68 -4.14 11.59 -15.90
CA SER A 68 -3.11 12.62 -15.78
C SER A 68 -2.58 12.82 -14.35
N TYR A 69 -3.22 12.20 -13.37
CA TYR A 69 -2.91 12.34 -11.95
C TYR A 69 -1.65 11.56 -11.55
N LYS A 70 -0.68 12.27 -10.97
CA LYS A 70 0.53 11.69 -10.39
C LYS A 70 0.23 11.17 -8.98
N ASN A 71 0.83 10.04 -8.62
CA ASN A 71 0.80 9.54 -7.24
C ASN A 71 1.35 10.60 -6.27
N PRO A 72 0.65 10.91 -5.15
CA PRO A 72 1.14 11.82 -4.12
C PRO A 72 2.47 11.36 -3.55
N ARG A 73 3.32 12.31 -3.10
CA ARG A 73 4.59 11.93 -2.47
C ARG A 73 4.29 11.38 -1.07
N THR A 74 5.16 10.51 -0.56
CA THR A 74 5.05 9.97 0.81
C THR A 74 4.94 11.06 1.87
N GLN A 75 5.57 12.22 1.64
CA GLN A 75 5.43 13.40 2.49
C GLN A 75 4.01 13.97 2.48
N ASP A 76 3.39 14.09 1.31
CA ASP A 76 2.03 14.63 1.19
C ASP A 76 1.00 13.66 1.81
N LEU A 77 1.21 12.35 1.65
CA LEU A 77 0.42 11.31 2.33
C LEU A 77 0.56 11.39 3.86
N THR A 78 1.78 11.55 4.38
CA THR A 78 2.03 11.49 5.83
C THR A 78 1.74 12.80 6.56
N PHE A 79 2.08 13.94 5.97
CA PHE A 79 1.98 15.25 6.64
C PHE A 79 0.68 16.00 6.34
N ASN A 80 0.03 15.72 5.19
CA ASN A 80 -1.22 16.38 4.81
C ASN A 80 -2.39 15.41 4.98
N LEU A 81 -2.45 14.34 4.19
CA LEU A 81 -3.62 13.43 4.19
C LEU A 81 -3.81 12.75 5.56
N ARG A 82 -2.79 12.04 6.07
CA ARG A 82 -2.86 11.37 7.37
C ARG A 82 -3.23 12.35 8.48
N LYS A 83 -2.61 13.53 8.50
CA LYS A 83 -2.84 14.53 9.54
C LYS A 83 -4.26 15.11 9.50
N ALA A 84 -4.81 15.36 8.31
CA ALA A 84 -6.19 15.79 8.16
C ALA A 84 -7.16 14.71 8.68
N VAL A 85 -6.90 13.44 8.35
CA VAL A 85 -7.66 12.29 8.88
C VAL A 85 -7.56 12.22 10.41
N GLU A 86 -6.36 12.25 11.00
CA GLU A 86 -6.17 12.15 12.46
C GLU A 86 -6.83 13.30 13.23
N LEU A 87 -6.87 14.51 12.65
CA LEU A 87 -7.53 15.68 13.24
C LEU A 87 -9.05 15.70 13.03
N GLY A 88 -9.59 14.92 12.08
CA GLY A 88 -10.98 15.04 11.64
C GLY A 88 -11.24 16.31 10.81
N ASP A 89 -10.22 16.82 10.12
CA ASP A 89 -10.32 18.00 9.25
C ASP A 89 -10.92 17.61 7.89
N GLU A 90 -12.24 17.51 7.86
CA GLU A 90 -13.06 17.20 6.68
C GLU A 90 -12.81 18.18 5.52
N ASP A 91 -12.62 19.46 5.83
CA ASP A 91 -12.37 20.54 4.89
C ASP A 91 -11.06 20.32 4.12
N THR A 92 -9.97 20.04 4.84
CA THR A 92 -8.66 19.75 4.24
C THR A 92 -8.65 18.37 3.58
N PHE A 93 -9.29 17.37 4.17
CA PHE A 93 -9.41 16.02 3.61
C PHE A 93 -10.11 16.05 2.24
N SER A 94 -11.28 16.69 2.15
CA SER A 94 -12.04 16.88 0.91
C SER A 94 -11.21 17.62 -0.15
N LYS A 95 -10.58 18.75 0.20
CA LYS A 95 -9.72 19.50 -0.73
C LYS A 95 -8.57 18.65 -1.28
N LEU A 96 -7.95 17.79 -0.46
CA LEU A 96 -6.89 16.90 -0.90
C LEU A 96 -7.41 15.86 -1.90
N ILE A 97 -8.43 15.08 -1.54
CA ILE A 97 -8.92 13.97 -2.38
C ILE A 97 -9.49 14.48 -3.71
N TRP A 98 -10.24 15.58 -3.71
CA TRP A 98 -10.79 16.17 -4.94
C TRP A 98 -9.74 16.89 -5.80
N SER A 99 -8.63 17.37 -5.22
CA SER A 99 -7.50 17.89 -6.01
C SER A 99 -6.73 16.79 -6.75
N ASN A 100 -6.73 15.57 -6.23
CA ASN A 100 -6.04 14.43 -6.81
C ASN A 100 -6.63 13.11 -6.27
N PRO A 101 -7.45 12.37 -7.05
CA PRO A 101 -8.09 11.14 -6.58
C PRO A 101 -7.09 10.03 -6.20
N ARG A 102 -5.81 10.15 -6.60
CA ARG A 102 -4.72 9.25 -6.14
C ARG A 102 -4.44 9.30 -4.63
N TYR A 103 -4.99 10.27 -3.89
CA TYR A 103 -4.98 10.23 -2.42
C TYR A 103 -5.84 9.09 -1.85
N LEU A 104 -6.83 8.60 -2.59
CA LEU A 104 -7.63 7.42 -2.24
C LEU A 104 -7.31 6.21 -3.14
N ILE A 105 -7.20 6.40 -4.44
CA ILE A 105 -7.06 5.31 -5.41
C ILE A 105 -5.62 5.23 -5.92
N GLY A 106 -4.88 4.25 -5.41
CA GLY A 106 -3.46 4.04 -5.71
C GLY A 106 -3.20 3.49 -7.11
N SER A 107 -2.02 2.91 -7.30
CA SER A 107 -1.69 2.23 -8.56
C SER A 107 -2.39 0.88 -8.66
N GLY A 108 -2.98 0.57 -9.83
CA GLY A 108 -3.70 -0.69 -10.06
C GLY A 108 -4.95 -0.81 -9.20
N ASP A 109 -5.69 0.28 -9.00
CA ASP A 109 -6.99 0.35 -8.32
C ASP A 109 -7.01 -0.12 -6.86
N ASN A 110 -5.84 -0.16 -6.20
CA ASN A 110 -5.71 -0.50 -4.79
C ASN A 110 -5.95 0.73 -3.90
N PRO A 111 -6.51 0.59 -2.68
CA PRO A 111 -6.55 1.66 -1.68
C PRO A 111 -5.17 2.27 -1.41
N THR A 112 -5.07 3.60 -1.44
CA THR A 112 -3.82 4.32 -1.16
C THR A 112 -3.40 4.12 0.29
N ILE A 113 -2.17 3.61 0.47
CA ILE A 113 -1.59 3.36 1.80
C ILE A 113 -1.03 4.66 2.38
N VAL A 114 -1.57 5.04 3.52
CA VAL A 114 -1.29 6.30 4.24
C VAL A 114 -0.25 6.08 5.35
N GLN A 115 -0.22 4.88 5.96
CA GLN A 115 0.73 4.54 7.02
C GLN A 115 1.29 3.12 6.86
N GLY A 116 2.62 3.01 6.88
CA GLY A 116 3.34 1.75 6.77
C GLY A 116 3.12 1.07 5.41
N CYS A 117 2.82 -0.22 5.42
CA CYS A 117 2.57 -1.02 4.22
C CYS A 117 1.13 -1.58 4.14
N ARG A 118 0.23 -1.18 5.04
CA ARG A 118 -1.13 -1.77 5.13
C ARG A 118 -2.28 -0.79 5.40
N TYR A 119 -2.05 0.34 6.07
CA TYR A 119 -3.16 1.19 6.51
C TYR A 119 -3.53 2.22 5.45
N ASN A 120 -4.72 2.05 4.89
CA ASN A 120 -5.42 3.07 4.09
C ASN A 120 -6.09 4.12 5.01
N VAL A 121 -6.81 5.09 4.42
CA VAL A 121 -7.54 6.13 5.17
C VAL A 121 -8.49 5.56 6.24
N MET A 122 -9.29 4.55 5.92
CA MET A 122 -10.30 3.98 6.83
C MET A 122 -9.67 3.42 8.12
N HIS A 123 -8.49 2.81 8.02
CA HIS A 123 -7.77 2.30 9.20
C HIS A 123 -7.32 3.42 10.13
N VAL A 124 -6.84 4.54 9.57
CA VAL A 124 -6.42 5.69 10.36
C VAL A 124 -7.65 6.38 10.97
N ALA A 125 -8.70 6.61 10.17
CA ALA A 125 -9.94 7.23 10.63
C ALA A 125 -10.62 6.42 11.74
N ALA A 126 -10.73 5.09 11.59
CA ALA A 126 -11.31 4.22 12.61
C ALA A 126 -10.48 4.19 13.92
N ARG A 127 -9.14 4.21 13.82
CA ARG A 127 -8.26 4.21 15.00
C ARG A 127 -8.35 5.49 15.82
N GLU A 128 -8.55 6.64 15.16
CA GLU A 128 -8.66 7.96 15.82
C GLU A 128 -10.13 8.39 16.05
N ASP A 129 -11.09 7.47 15.96
CA ASP A 129 -12.54 7.68 16.15
C ASP A 129 -13.16 8.78 15.26
N ARG A 130 -12.84 8.74 13.96
CA ARG A 130 -13.25 9.73 12.95
C ARG A 130 -14.32 9.20 12.01
N ALA A 131 -15.49 8.92 12.57
CA ALA A 131 -16.64 8.39 11.83
C ALA A 131 -17.03 9.22 10.60
N SER A 132 -16.97 10.55 10.67
CA SER A 132 -17.30 11.43 9.52
C SER A 132 -16.30 11.30 8.36
N ILE A 133 -14.99 11.13 8.65
CA ILE A 133 -13.98 10.87 7.62
C ILE A 133 -14.19 9.49 6.98
N CYS A 134 -14.60 8.48 7.76
CA CYS A 134 -14.98 7.17 7.22
C CYS A 134 -16.16 7.29 6.24
N GLN A 135 -17.24 7.97 6.66
CA GLN A 135 -18.41 8.23 5.84
C GLN A 135 -18.05 8.99 4.55
N MET A 136 -17.35 10.12 4.68
CA MET A 136 -16.92 10.93 3.54
C MET A 136 -16.01 10.16 2.56
N THR A 137 -15.19 9.23 3.06
CA THR A 137 -14.36 8.37 2.20
C THR A 137 -15.23 7.43 1.35
N LEU A 138 -16.24 6.80 1.94
CA LEU A 138 -17.16 5.90 1.23
C LEU A 138 -18.04 6.68 0.24
N GLU A 139 -18.66 7.79 0.67
CA GLU A 139 -19.47 8.66 -0.19
C GLU A 139 -18.69 9.21 -1.39
N THR A 140 -17.40 9.54 -1.21
CA THR A 140 -16.54 10.00 -2.31
C THR A 140 -16.20 8.88 -3.29
N LEU A 141 -15.99 7.65 -2.80
CA LEU A 141 -15.69 6.48 -3.66
C LEU A 141 -16.95 5.92 -4.36
N GLU A 142 -18.13 6.11 -3.78
CA GLU A 142 -19.43 5.82 -4.40
C GLU A 142 -19.80 6.84 -5.49
N ASN A 143 -19.26 8.07 -5.44
CA ASN A 143 -19.61 9.14 -6.36
C ASN A 143 -19.03 8.89 -7.79
N PRO A 144 -19.88 8.73 -8.82
CA PRO A 144 -19.42 8.53 -10.20
C PRO A 144 -18.59 9.69 -10.74
N GLU A 145 -18.86 10.94 -10.34
CA GLU A 145 -18.11 12.11 -10.81
C GLU A 145 -16.66 12.09 -10.32
N PHE A 146 -16.43 11.69 -9.07
CA PHE A 146 -15.10 11.50 -8.51
C PHE A 146 -14.34 10.38 -9.24
N MET A 147 -15.04 9.29 -9.54
CA MET A 147 -14.46 8.12 -10.19
C MET A 147 -14.11 8.39 -11.65
N LEU A 148 -14.90 9.19 -12.37
CA LEU A 148 -14.59 9.66 -13.73
C LEU A 148 -13.33 10.54 -13.79
N LEU A 149 -12.86 11.14 -12.67
CA LEU A 149 -11.55 11.80 -12.64
C LEU A 149 -10.40 10.81 -12.86
N MET A 150 -10.55 9.57 -12.37
CA MET A 150 -9.59 8.49 -12.58
C MET A 150 -9.82 7.73 -13.88
N TYR A 151 -11.08 7.59 -14.30
CA TYR A 151 -11.50 6.72 -15.41
C TYR A 151 -12.40 7.48 -16.40
N PRO A 152 -11.90 8.52 -17.09
CA PRO A 152 -12.74 9.41 -17.92
C PRO A 152 -13.35 8.74 -19.15
N ASP A 153 -12.77 7.61 -19.58
CA ASP A 153 -13.19 6.84 -20.76
C ASP A 153 -14.01 5.56 -20.39
N ASP A 154 -14.29 5.31 -19.09
CA ASP A 154 -15.05 4.13 -18.66
C ASP A 154 -16.54 4.25 -19.01
N ALA A 155 -17.11 3.19 -19.59
CA ALA A 155 -18.56 3.09 -19.79
C ALA A 155 -19.29 2.97 -18.43
N PRO A 156 -20.53 3.45 -18.27
CA PRO A 156 -21.23 3.46 -16.98
C PRO A 156 -21.27 2.11 -16.24
N ASP A 157 -21.54 1.02 -16.96
CA ASP A 157 -21.57 -0.34 -16.40
C ASP A 157 -20.20 -0.84 -15.93
N MET A 158 -19.11 -0.34 -16.51
CA MET A 158 -17.74 -0.65 -16.12
C MET A 158 -17.33 0.19 -14.92
N LEU A 159 -17.63 1.49 -14.95
CA LEU A 159 -17.42 2.41 -13.84
C LEU A 159 -18.12 1.90 -12.57
N GLN A 160 -19.38 1.47 -12.67
CA GLN A 160 -20.12 0.93 -11.53
C GLN A 160 -19.50 -0.35 -10.94
N LYS A 161 -18.99 -1.25 -11.79
CA LYS A 161 -18.25 -2.44 -11.32
C LYS A 161 -16.95 -2.05 -10.61
N ARG A 162 -16.26 -1.03 -11.12
CA ARG A 162 -15.02 -0.50 -10.55
C ARG A 162 -15.25 0.19 -9.21
N ILE A 163 -16.36 0.93 -9.07
CA ILE A 163 -16.87 1.49 -7.80
C ILE A 163 -17.05 0.37 -6.77
N CYS A 164 -17.86 -0.64 -7.09
CA CYS A 164 -18.11 -1.75 -6.17
C CYS A 164 -16.82 -2.48 -5.78
N TYR A 165 -15.90 -2.69 -6.73
CA TYR A 165 -14.60 -3.33 -6.47
C TYR A 165 -13.72 -2.51 -5.51
N ILE A 166 -13.57 -1.20 -5.72
CA ILE A 166 -12.71 -0.35 -4.89
C ILE A 166 -13.29 -0.21 -3.47
N LEU A 167 -14.62 -0.09 -3.34
CA LEU A 167 -15.30 -0.10 -2.04
C LEU A 167 -15.09 -1.42 -1.29
N ASP A 168 -15.21 -2.56 -1.99
CA ASP A 168 -14.95 -3.88 -1.42
C ASP A 168 -13.51 -3.99 -0.89
N LEU A 169 -12.50 -3.53 -1.64
CA LEU A 169 -11.11 -3.48 -1.16
C LEU A 169 -10.95 -2.60 0.08
N TYR A 170 -11.63 -1.45 0.14
CA TYR A 170 -11.57 -0.54 1.28
C TYR A 170 -12.17 -1.13 2.56
N LEU A 171 -13.26 -1.90 2.44
CA LEU A 171 -13.98 -2.53 3.55
C LEU A 171 -13.38 -3.88 3.97
N ASN A 172 -12.87 -4.68 3.02
CA ASN A 172 -12.36 -6.04 3.26
C ASN A 172 -10.84 -6.10 3.50
N THR A 173 -10.11 -4.98 3.54
CA THR A 173 -8.70 -4.99 3.96
C THR A 173 -8.61 -5.30 5.46
N PRO A 174 -8.01 -6.43 5.88
CA PRO A 174 -8.05 -6.85 7.27
C PRO A 174 -6.99 -6.13 8.12
N ASP A 175 -7.41 -5.54 9.25
CA ASP A 175 -6.47 -5.07 10.27
C ASP A 175 -5.84 -6.25 11.03
N LYS A 176 -4.81 -6.85 10.43
CA LYS A 176 -3.98 -7.89 11.05
C LYS A 176 -2.97 -7.33 12.06
N GLY A 177 -3.16 -6.11 12.57
CA GLY A 177 -2.38 -5.53 13.67
C GLY A 177 -2.85 -5.99 15.05
N VAL A 178 -4.16 -6.21 15.22
CA VAL A 178 -4.73 -6.79 16.44
C VAL A 178 -4.94 -8.27 16.22
N SER A 179 -4.07 -9.11 16.80
CA SER A 179 -4.41 -10.52 16.97
C SER A 179 -5.68 -10.59 17.83
N ALA A 180 -6.79 -11.05 17.25
CA ALA A 180 -7.97 -11.38 18.02
C ALA A 180 -7.53 -12.31 19.17
N PRO A 181 -7.86 -12.01 20.45
CA PRO A 181 -7.62 -12.95 21.51
C PRO A 181 -8.31 -14.27 21.13
N PRO A 182 -7.66 -15.43 21.27
CA PRO A 182 -8.27 -16.70 20.90
C PRO A 182 -9.60 -16.82 21.65
N SER A 183 -10.66 -17.08 20.90
CA SER A 183 -12.01 -17.21 21.43
C SER A 183 -12.01 -18.15 22.64
N LEU A 184 -12.41 -17.64 23.80
CA LEU A 184 -12.63 -18.42 25.02
C LEU A 184 -13.90 -19.29 24.86
N SER A 185 -13.83 -20.23 23.93
CA SER A 185 -14.88 -21.20 23.61
C SER A 185 -14.59 -22.53 24.29
N SER A 186 -14.51 -22.53 25.63
CA SER A 186 -14.47 -23.74 26.46
C SER A 186 -14.79 -23.48 27.94
N GLU A 187 -15.81 -22.67 28.24
CA GLU A 187 -16.44 -22.77 29.57
C GLU A 187 -17.17 -24.12 29.67
N THR A 188 -16.53 -25.06 30.35
CA THR A 188 -17.01 -26.42 30.55
C THR A 188 -18.17 -26.42 31.55
N SER A 189 -19.38 -26.60 31.02
CA SER A 189 -20.58 -26.81 31.84
C SER A 189 -20.43 -28.06 32.72
N GLN A 190 -20.07 -27.85 33.99
CA GLN A 190 -20.02 -28.86 35.04
C GLN A 190 -21.34 -28.87 35.82
N PRO A 191 -22.12 -29.98 35.80
CA PRO A 191 -23.38 -30.04 36.52
C PRO A 191 -23.19 -30.25 38.03
N GLY A 192 -23.72 -29.31 38.82
CA GLY A 192 -24.18 -29.44 40.21
C GLY A 192 -23.51 -30.47 41.14
N SER A 193 -22.45 -30.06 41.85
CA SER A 193 -21.99 -30.79 43.05
C SER A 193 -22.90 -30.46 44.24
N LEU A 194 -23.75 -31.42 44.60
CA LEU A 194 -24.75 -31.30 45.67
C LEU A 194 -24.07 -31.31 47.06
N ARG A 195 -23.73 -30.13 47.61
CA ARG A 195 -23.23 -30.02 48.99
C ARG A 195 -24.32 -30.42 50.00
N LYS A 196 -24.12 -31.56 50.68
CA LYS A 196 -24.85 -31.90 51.90
C LYS A 196 -24.45 -30.94 53.02
N GLY A 197 -25.41 -30.18 53.54
CA GLY A 197 -25.30 -29.45 54.81
C GLY A 197 -25.70 -30.35 56.00
N PRO A 198 -25.20 -30.07 57.22
CA PRO A 198 -25.25 -31.04 58.32
C PRO A 198 -26.55 -31.01 59.14
N THR A 199 -26.87 -32.16 59.72
CA THR A 199 -27.78 -32.31 60.86
C THR A 199 -27.27 -31.58 62.10
N SER A 200 -28.12 -30.82 62.78
CA SER A 200 -27.97 -30.56 64.22
C SER A 200 -29.34 -30.31 64.89
N HIS A 201 -29.39 -30.55 66.20
CA HIS A 201 -30.59 -30.73 67.02
C HIS A 201 -31.15 -29.45 67.66
N ARG A 202 -32.33 -29.62 68.28
CA ARG A 202 -32.93 -28.87 69.41
C ARG A 202 -33.73 -27.61 69.01
N ALA A 203 -34.84 -27.29 69.70
CA ALA A 203 -35.42 -27.88 70.92
C ALA A 203 -36.89 -28.27 70.74
#